data_AF-A0A645A6J5-F1
#
_entry.id   AF-A0A645A6J5-F1
#
_cell.length_a   1.000
_cell.length_b   1.000
_cell.length_c   1.000
_cell.angle_alpha   90.00
_cell.angle_beta   90.00
_cell.angle_gamma   90.00
#
_symmetry.space_group_name_H-M   'P 1'
#
loop_
_entity.id
_entity.type
_entity.pdbx_description
1 polymer ?
#
loop_
_entity_poly.entity_id
_entity_poly.type
_entity_poly.pdbx_seq_one_letter_code
_entity_poly.pdbx_strand_id
1 'polypeptide(L)'
;MNIYPDHYVNPNYAISTNSKSGLKSATSKFLSVTQWYQDSGTYVQNYMQTCNETIYYSGCTLTSFTMTSNFMKSTNHNPGQVNTALGNNACPFNWSAAASTYGLTHTLIARDLNGLTRSSVESWIYSQISNNYPVIVGLKLSSGSTHYVVAYGYVDTGSEYIYYIKKSNVIWSNYT
;
A
#
# COMPACT_ATOMS: atom_id res chain seq x y z
N MET A 1 -20.44 -16.67 7.08
CA MET A 1 -20.20 -15.22 6.90
C MET A 1 -19.63 -15.09 5.50
N ASN A 2 -20.45 -14.67 4.54
CA ASN A 2 -20.12 -14.74 3.12
C ASN A 2 -19.51 -13.40 2.67
N ILE A 3 -18.38 -13.48 1.96
CA ILE A 3 -17.59 -12.34 1.47
C ILE A 3 -17.87 -12.23 -0.04
N TYR A 4 -18.32 -11.06 -0.51
CA TYR A 4 -18.59 -10.78 -1.93
C TYR A 4 -17.48 -9.92 -2.59
N PRO A 5 -17.30 -10.00 -3.93
CA PRO A 5 -16.03 -9.75 -4.65
C PRO A 5 -15.76 -8.31 -5.13
N ASP A 6 -16.38 -7.29 -4.55
CA ASP A 6 -16.53 -5.99 -5.22
C ASP A 6 -15.93 -4.77 -4.51
N HIS A 7 -15.24 -4.91 -3.38
CA HIS A 7 -14.80 -3.75 -2.58
C HIS A 7 -13.34 -3.35 -2.81
N TYR A 8 -13.08 -2.78 -3.99
CA TYR A 8 -11.74 -2.45 -4.47
C TYR A 8 -11.63 -1.04 -5.06
N VAL A 9 -10.49 -0.36 -4.85
CA VAL A 9 -10.19 0.90 -5.54
C VAL A 9 -9.61 0.60 -6.92
N ASN A 10 -10.22 1.13 -7.99
CA ASN A 10 -9.68 1.02 -9.34
C ASN A 10 -8.41 1.90 -9.47
N PRO A 11 -7.23 1.34 -9.85
CA PRO A 11 -5.95 2.04 -10.01
C PRO A 11 -5.95 3.11 -11.09
N ASN A 12 -6.80 3.00 -12.11
CA ASN A 12 -6.78 3.88 -13.28
C ASN A 12 -7.32 5.29 -13.06
N TYR A 13 -7.76 5.59 -11.84
CA TYR A 13 -8.21 6.93 -11.47
C TYR A 13 -7.34 7.63 -10.43
N ALA A 14 -6.38 6.94 -9.80
CA ALA A 14 -5.40 7.55 -8.91
C ALA A 14 -4.18 8.13 -9.66
N ILE A 15 -4.17 8.00 -10.99
CA ILE A 15 -3.13 8.53 -11.87
C ILE A 15 -3.81 9.49 -12.86
N SER A 16 -4.08 10.74 -12.46
CA SER A 16 -4.34 11.79 -13.46
C SER A 16 -2.99 12.37 -13.91
N THR A 17 -2.72 12.18 -15.20
CA THR A 17 -1.58 12.73 -15.93
C THR A 17 -1.71 14.24 -16.10
N ASN A 18 -0.63 14.97 -15.79
CA ASN A 18 -0.32 16.35 -16.18
C ASN A 18 -1.36 17.07 -17.05
N SER A 19 -2.00 18.12 -16.51
CA SER A 19 -2.55 19.24 -17.30
C SER A 19 -2.60 20.52 -16.47
N LYS A 20 -2.25 21.63 -17.11
CA LYS A 20 -1.80 22.91 -16.55
C LYS A 20 -2.95 23.77 -15.98
N SER A 21 -2.62 24.61 -14.99
CA SER A 21 -2.68 26.10 -15.03
C SER A 21 -3.22 26.71 -13.73
N GLY A 22 -2.36 27.46 -13.02
CA GLY A 22 -2.76 28.47 -12.03
C GLY A 22 -3.06 27.96 -10.62
N LEU A 23 -2.03 27.65 -9.82
CA LEU A 23 -2.24 27.23 -8.43
C LEU A 23 -1.94 28.38 -7.46
N LYS A 24 -3.00 28.94 -6.87
CA LYS A 24 -2.94 29.59 -5.56
C LYS A 24 -2.40 28.57 -4.56
N SER A 25 -1.17 28.80 -4.07
CA SER A 25 -0.48 28.09 -2.99
C SER A 25 -0.88 26.62 -2.80
N ALA A 26 -0.41 25.74 -3.69
CA ALA A 26 -0.59 24.29 -3.52
C ALA A 26 0.01 23.83 -2.18
N THR A 27 -0.76 23.10 -1.39
CA THR A 27 -0.26 22.52 -0.13
C THR A 27 0.17 21.09 -0.41
N SER A 28 1.39 20.73 -0.04
CA SER A 28 1.94 19.39 -0.30
C SER A 28 2.57 18.78 0.94
N LYS A 29 2.46 17.46 1.08
CA LYS A 29 3.16 16.70 2.11
C LYS A 29 3.65 15.37 1.56
N PHE A 30 4.88 15.01 1.93
CA PHE A 30 5.52 13.76 1.54
C PHE A 30 6.20 13.13 2.74
N LEU A 31 6.01 11.82 2.90
CA LEU A 31 6.65 11.00 3.91
C LEU A 31 7.85 10.27 3.29
N SER A 32 8.98 10.27 3.97
CA SER A 32 10.23 9.63 3.52
C SER A 32 10.19 8.10 3.66
N VAL A 33 9.21 7.46 3.04
CA VAL A 33 9.05 5.99 3.06
C VAL A 33 10.13 5.36 2.16
N THR A 34 10.91 4.41 2.70
CA THR A 34 11.87 3.64 1.91
C THR A 34 11.14 2.72 0.93
N GLN A 35 11.58 2.71 -0.32
CA GLN A 35 11.02 1.88 -1.38
C GLN A 35 11.58 0.45 -1.28
N TRP A 36 10.70 -0.54 -1.31
CA TRP A 36 11.04 -1.97 -1.42
C TRP A 36 10.26 -2.61 -2.56
N TYR A 37 10.83 -3.63 -3.18
CA TYR A 37 10.23 -4.30 -4.34
C TYR A 37 10.04 -5.79 -4.04
N GLN A 38 8.90 -6.36 -4.43
CA GLN A 38 8.61 -7.78 -4.34
C GLN A 38 9.39 -8.56 -5.41
N ASP A 39 9.72 -7.91 -6.53
CA ASP A 39 10.29 -8.51 -7.74
C ASP A 39 11.77 -8.18 -7.98
N SER A 40 12.40 -7.43 -7.05
CA SER A 40 13.83 -7.14 -7.07
C SER A 40 14.45 -7.26 -5.69
N GLY A 41 15.58 -7.96 -5.60
CA GLY A 41 16.31 -8.21 -4.36
C GLY A 41 16.66 -9.69 -4.14
N THR A 42 17.48 -9.96 -3.14
CA THR A 42 17.90 -11.34 -2.81
C THR A 42 16.81 -12.17 -2.13
N TYR A 43 15.78 -11.52 -1.59
CA TYR A 43 14.68 -12.15 -0.84
C TYR A 43 13.49 -12.57 -1.72
N VAL A 44 13.49 -12.24 -3.00
CA VAL A 44 12.28 -12.38 -3.85
C VAL A 44 11.88 -13.84 -4.07
N GLN A 45 12.84 -14.77 -3.94
CA GLN A 45 12.62 -16.21 -4.03
C GLN A 45 12.23 -16.87 -2.70
N ASN A 46 12.14 -16.09 -1.61
CA ASN A 46 11.67 -16.63 -0.34
C ASN A 46 10.18 -17.01 -0.47
N TYR A 47 9.85 -18.22 -0.04
CA TYR A 47 8.46 -18.70 0.02
C TYR A 47 7.73 -18.08 1.22
N MET A 48 6.54 -17.57 0.99
CA MET A 48 5.61 -17.13 2.02
C MET A 48 4.74 -18.30 2.45
N GLN A 49 4.77 -18.58 3.74
CA GLN A 49 3.94 -19.63 4.34
C GLN A 49 2.59 -19.05 4.73
N THR A 50 1.50 -19.81 4.61
CA THR A 50 1.37 -21.20 4.12
C THR A 50 1.01 -21.32 2.63
N CYS A 51 0.86 -20.19 1.91
CA CYS A 51 0.45 -20.20 0.50
C CYS A 51 1.41 -20.95 -0.45
N ASN A 52 2.67 -21.17 -0.04
CA ASN A 52 3.71 -21.78 -0.86
C ASN A 52 3.98 -21.00 -2.16
N GLU A 53 3.87 -19.67 -2.07
CA GLU A 53 4.15 -18.73 -3.15
C GLU A 53 5.39 -17.89 -2.81
N THR A 54 6.17 -17.51 -3.81
CA THR A 54 7.33 -16.64 -3.59
C THR A 54 6.90 -15.18 -3.37
N ILE A 55 7.74 -14.42 -2.66
CA ILE A 55 7.56 -12.96 -2.55
C ILE A 55 7.49 -12.32 -3.94
N TYR A 56 8.29 -12.79 -4.90
CA TYR A 56 8.23 -12.36 -6.31
C TYR A 56 6.81 -12.45 -6.88
N TYR A 57 6.17 -13.61 -6.71
CA TYR A 57 4.92 -13.91 -7.38
C TYR A 57 3.71 -13.27 -6.70
N SER A 58 3.65 -13.24 -5.37
CA SER A 58 2.45 -12.81 -4.61
C SER A 58 2.72 -11.85 -3.45
N GLY A 59 3.93 -11.27 -3.36
CA GLY A 59 4.38 -10.51 -2.19
C GLY A 59 3.97 -9.04 -2.10
N CYS A 60 2.98 -8.56 -2.88
CA CYS A 60 2.63 -7.12 -2.92
C CYS A 60 2.16 -6.58 -1.56
N THR A 61 1.33 -7.36 -0.86
CA THR A 61 0.84 -7.02 0.48
C THR A 61 1.97 -6.99 1.50
N LEU A 62 2.80 -8.05 1.52
CA LEU A 62 3.93 -8.18 2.43
C LEU A 62 4.94 -7.04 2.22
N THR A 63 5.31 -6.76 0.97
CA THR A 63 6.25 -5.70 0.60
C THR A 63 5.70 -4.32 0.97
N SER A 64 4.41 -4.07 0.73
CA SER A 64 3.76 -2.82 1.13
C SER A 64 3.73 -2.64 2.65
N PHE A 65 3.44 -3.72 3.38
CA PHE A 65 3.54 -3.72 4.84
C PHE A 65 4.98 -3.47 5.31
N THR A 66 5.99 -4.07 4.69
CA THR A 66 7.40 -3.82 5.00
C THR A 66 7.75 -2.35 4.89
N MET A 67 7.35 -1.68 3.80
CA MET A 67 7.59 -0.23 3.62
C MET A 67 6.94 0.59 4.73
N THR A 68 5.67 0.35 5.03
CA THR A 68 4.92 1.12 6.02
C THR A 68 5.42 0.85 7.45
N SER A 69 5.64 -0.42 7.81
CA SER A 69 6.15 -0.79 9.14
C SER A 69 7.54 -0.24 9.41
N ASN A 70 8.43 -0.27 8.41
CA ASN A 70 9.75 0.36 8.51
C ASN A 70 9.67 1.86 8.78
N PHE A 71 8.79 2.57 8.09
CA PHE A 71 8.57 3.99 8.34
C PHE A 71 8.05 4.24 9.77
N MET A 72 7.05 3.46 10.20
CA MET A 72 6.40 3.65 11.51
C MET A 72 7.29 3.30 12.70
N LYS A 73 8.24 2.38 12.51
CA LYS A 73 9.12 1.88 13.57
C LYS A 73 10.56 2.38 13.44
N SER A 74 10.85 3.20 12.43
CA SER A 74 12.20 3.63 12.09
C SER A 74 13.17 2.44 11.90
N THR A 75 12.71 1.38 11.23
CA THR A 75 13.51 0.18 10.92
C THR A 75 13.83 0.10 9.42
N ASN A 76 14.69 -0.84 9.03
CA ASN A 76 15.06 -1.06 7.63
C ASN A 76 15.06 -2.55 7.25
N HIS A 77 13.99 -3.26 7.64
CA HIS A 77 13.83 -4.67 7.28
C HIS A 77 13.51 -4.80 5.79
N ASN A 78 14.09 -5.79 5.13
CA ASN A 78 13.66 -6.18 3.79
C ASN A 78 12.42 -7.11 3.87
N PRO A 79 11.66 -7.28 2.77
CA PRO A 79 10.48 -8.16 2.74
C PRO A 79 10.76 -9.61 3.17
N GLY A 80 11.95 -10.16 2.90
CA GLY A 80 12.33 -11.50 3.35
C GLY A 80 12.43 -11.61 4.88
N GLN A 81 12.98 -10.60 5.55
CA GLN A 81 13.05 -10.54 7.01
C GLN A 81 11.65 -10.42 7.62
N VAL A 82 10.76 -9.62 7.00
CA VAL A 82 9.36 -9.52 7.43
C VAL A 82 8.60 -10.83 7.21
N ASN A 83 8.81 -11.50 6.09
CA ASN A 83 8.25 -12.83 5.83
C ASN A 83 8.61 -13.81 6.95
N THR A 84 9.90 -13.89 7.28
CA THR A 84 10.39 -14.77 8.36
C THR A 84 9.77 -14.42 9.71
N ALA A 85 9.66 -13.12 10.03
CA ALA A 85 9.09 -12.67 11.30
C ALA A 85 7.58 -12.99 11.42
N LEU A 86 6.84 -12.93 10.32
CA LEU A 86 5.41 -13.23 10.30
C LEU A 86 5.12 -14.74 10.20
N GLY A 87 6.02 -15.53 9.61
CA GLY A 87 5.85 -16.96 9.42
C GLY A 87 4.56 -17.28 8.67
N ASN A 88 3.71 -18.14 9.25
CA ASN A 88 2.41 -18.53 8.67
C ASN A 88 1.42 -17.36 8.51
N ASN A 89 1.72 -16.20 9.10
CA ASN A 89 0.90 -14.98 8.96
C ASN A 89 1.31 -14.13 7.76
N ALA A 90 2.38 -14.49 7.04
CA ALA A 90 2.82 -13.78 5.85
C ALA A 90 1.88 -14.04 4.66
N CYS A 91 1.31 -15.25 4.54
CA CYS A 91 0.35 -15.58 3.50
C CYS A 91 -0.64 -16.70 3.92
N PRO A 92 -1.97 -16.48 3.94
CA PRO A 92 -2.64 -15.22 3.68
C PRO A 92 -2.21 -14.18 4.71
N PHE A 93 -2.06 -12.93 4.26
CA PHE A 93 -1.51 -11.87 5.10
C PHE A 93 -2.45 -11.57 6.28
N ASN A 94 -2.03 -11.91 7.50
CA ASN A 94 -2.81 -11.64 8.70
C ASN A 94 -2.42 -10.29 9.29
N TRP A 95 -3.24 -9.27 8.99
CA TRP A 95 -3.01 -7.89 9.44
C TRP A 95 -2.94 -7.73 10.95
N SER A 96 -3.76 -8.48 11.71
CA SER A 96 -3.77 -8.37 13.18
C SER A 96 -2.50 -8.95 13.78
N ALA A 97 -2.07 -10.12 13.28
CA ALA A 97 -0.81 -10.72 13.70
C ALA A 97 0.38 -9.82 13.31
N ALA A 98 0.41 -9.31 12.08
CA ALA A 98 1.47 -8.42 11.63
C ALA A 98 1.55 -7.12 12.45
N ALA A 99 0.40 -6.51 12.78
CA ALA A 99 0.36 -5.34 13.65
C ALA A 99 0.91 -5.67 15.05
N SER A 100 0.52 -6.81 15.62
CA SER A 100 1.03 -7.26 16.92
C SER A 100 2.54 -7.52 16.90
N THR A 101 3.04 -8.27 15.91
CA THR A 101 4.48 -8.59 15.75
C THR A 101 5.35 -7.33 15.67
N TYR A 102 4.87 -6.29 15.00
CA TYR A 102 5.61 -5.04 14.81
C TYR A 102 5.23 -3.95 15.83
N GLY A 103 4.37 -4.24 16.81
CA GLY A 103 3.91 -3.29 17.81
C GLY A 103 3.31 -2.03 17.17
N LEU A 104 2.45 -2.22 16.18
CA LEU A 104 1.76 -1.17 15.43
C LEU A 104 0.38 -0.95 16.06
N THR A 105 0.15 0.26 16.54
CA THR A 105 -1.12 0.68 17.16
C THR A 105 -2.04 1.43 16.20
N HIS A 106 -1.53 1.77 15.00
CA HIS A 106 -2.25 2.52 13.98
C HIS A 106 -2.73 1.59 12.87
N THR A 107 -3.93 1.85 12.35
CA THR A 107 -4.45 1.11 11.20
C THR A 107 -3.72 1.56 9.94
N LEU A 108 -2.83 0.71 9.43
CA LEU A 108 -1.95 1.03 8.29
C LEU A 108 -2.62 0.90 6.91
N ILE A 109 -3.86 0.44 6.88
CA ILE A 109 -4.58 0.11 5.66
C ILE A 109 -5.83 0.97 5.64
N ALA A 110 -6.19 1.47 4.47
CA ALA A 110 -7.58 1.84 4.25
C ALA A 110 -8.43 0.55 4.24
N ARG A 111 -8.83 0.06 5.42
CA ARG A 111 -9.77 -1.07 5.57
C ARG A 111 -11.12 -0.52 5.98
N ASP A 112 -12.14 -0.97 5.27
CA ASP A 112 -13.50 -0.53 5.48
C ASP A 112 -14.09 -1.15 6.75
N LEU A 113 -14.62 -0.28 7.61
CA LEU A 113 -15.46 -0.64 8.75
C LEU A 113 -16.95 -0.51 8.43
N ASN A 114 -17.37 0.11 7.31
CA ASN A 114 -18.73 0.18 6.73
C ASN A 114 -18.76 1.06 5.43
N GLY A 115 -18.76 0.48 4.22
CA GLY A 115 -19.06 1.18 2.95
C GLY A 115 -18.15 2.35 2.54
N LEU A 116 -16.83 2.14 2.38
CA LEU A 116 -15.88 3.16 1.90
C LEU A 116 -16.10 3.48 0.41
N THR A 117 -16.56 4.70 0.12
CA THR A 117 -16.56 5.27 -1.23
C THR A 117 -15.15 5.70 -1.64
N ARG A 118 -14.91 5.92 -2.95
CA ARG A 118 -13.65 6.51 -3.45
C ARG A 118 -13.27 7.79 -2.68
N SER A 119 -14.21 8.72 -2.54
CA SER A 119 -14.00 9.96 -1.80
C SER A 119 -13.66 9.72 -0.33
N SER A 120 -14.20 8.66 0.29
CA SER A 120 -13.85 8.28 1.66
C SER A 120 -12.42 7.76 1.75
N VAL A 121 -11.95 6.99 0.76
CA VAL A 121 -10.55 6.51 0.71
C VAL A 121 -9.58 7.66 0.46
N GLU A 122 -9.87 8.54 -0.49
CA GLU A 122 -9.04 9.73 -0.76
C GLU A 122 -8.97 10.63 0.49
N SER A 123 -10.10 10.92 1.12
CA SER A 123 -10.14 11.69 2.38
C SER A 123 -9.34 11.02 3.50
N TRP A 124 -9.41 9.68 3.57
CA TRP A 124 -8.61 8.91 4.54
C TRP A 124 -7.11 9.02 4.25
N ILE A 125 -6.67 8.83 3.01
CA ILE A 125 -5.27 8.95 2.61
C ILE A 125 -4.74 10.35 2.95
N TYR A 126 -5.48 11.40 2.59
CA TYR A 126 -5.14 12.78 2.94
C TYR A 126 -4.99 12.96 4.46
N SER A 127 -5.96 12.50 5.24
CA SER A 127 -5.96 12.61 6.71
C SER A 127 -4.77 11.86 7.32
N GLN A 128 -4.50 10.63 6.90
CA GLN A 128 -3.40 9.83 7.43
C GLN A 128 -2.03 10.43 7.10
N ILE A 129 -1.81 10.84 5.85
CA ILE A 129 -0.54 11.48 5.45
C ILE A 129 -0.36 12.80 6.20
N SER A 130 -1.43 13.60 6.35
CA SER A 130 -1.43 14.81 7.18
C SER A 130 -1.00 14.53 8.62
N ASN A 131 -1.33 13.36 9.16
CA ASN A 131 -0.93 12.90 10.49
C ASN A 131 0.41 12.11 10.53
N ASN A 132 1.21 12.15 9.45
CA ASN A 132 2.48 11.42 9.32
C ASN A 132 2.34 9.89 9.25
N TYR A 133 1.25 9.39 8.70
CA TYR A 133 1.01 7.96 8.52
C TYR A 133 0.90 7.59 7.04
N PRO A 134 1.83 6.78 6.48
CA PRO A 134 1.66 6.24 5.15
C PRO A 134 0.54 5.20 5.13
N VAL A 135 -0.15 5.10 4.00
CA VAL A 135 -1.35 4.26 3.88
C VAL A 135 -1.15 3.17 2.85
N ILE A 136 -1.42 1.92 3.22
CA ILE A 136 -1.49 0.80 2.29
C ILE A 136 -2.85 0.85 1.58
N VAL A 137 -2.80 0.87 0.25
CA VAL A 137 -3.97 0.94 -0.64
C VAL A 137 -4.03 -0.32 -1.49
N GLY A 138 -5.18 -0.99 -1.48
CA GLY A 138 -5.47 -2.13 -2.36
C GLY A 138 -6.11 -1.65 -3.66
N LEU A 139 -5.46 -1.95 -4.78
CA LEU A 139 -5.89 -1.61 -6.13
C LEU A 139 -6.42 -2.86 -6.84
N LYS A 140 -7.60 -2.83 -7.46
CA LYS A 140 -8.06 -3.98 -8.26
C LYS A 140 -7.53 -3.91 -9.67
N LEU A 141 -6.91 -5.01 -10.08
CA LEU A 141 -6.48 -5.24 -11.44
C LEU A 141 -7.69 -5.63 -12.30
N SER A 142 -7.60 -5.45 -13.61
CA SER A 142 -8.60 -5.95 -14.57
C SER A 142 -8.81 -7.46 -14.51
N SER A 143 -7.79 -8.21 -14.08
CA SER A 143 -7.90 -9.65 -13.81
C SER A 143 -8.81 -9.98 -12.61
N GLY A 144 -9.24 -8.99 -11.84
CA GLY A 144 -10.00 -9.16 -10.61
C GLY A 144 -9.15 -9.30 -9.35
N SER A 145 -7.83 -9.52 -9.49
CA SER A 145 -6.89 -9.61 -8.36
C SER A 145 -6.61 -8.25 -7.72
N THR A 146 -6.18 -8.27 -6.46
CA THR A 146 -5.74 -7.07 -5.72
C THR A 146 -4.23 -6.89 -5.84
N HIS A 147 -3.78 -5.67 -6.10
CA HIS A 147 -2.40 -5.24 -5.99
C HIS A 147 -2.26 -4.17 -4.90
N TYR A 148 -1.35 -4.35 -3.96
CA TYR A 148 -1.16 -3.40 -2.85
C TYR A 148 0.02 -2.45 -3.11
N VAL A 149 -0.22 -1.17 -2.81
CA VAL A 149 0.74 -0.07 -2.90
C VAL A 149 0.74 0.77 -1.62
N VAL A 150 1.72 1.67 -1.46
CA VAL A 150 1.79 2.58 -0.30
C VAL A 150 1.66 4.04 -0.75
N ALA A 151 0.58 4.70 -0.36
CA ALA A 151 0.46 6.15 -0.47
C ALA A 151 1.34 6.83 0.59
N TYR A 152 2.21 7.74 0.15
CA TYR A 152 3.19 8.41 1.01
C TYR A 152 3.18 9.93 0.88
N GLY A 153 2.44 10.49 -0.07
CA GLY A 153 2.35 11.94 -0.21
C GLY A 153 1.11 12.39 -0.96
N TYR A 154 0.83 13.68 -0.86
CA TYR A 154 -0.19 14.34 -1.66
C TYR A 154 0.26 15.75 -2.08
N VAL A 155 -0.34 16.24 -3.16
CA VAL A 155 -0.36 17.65 -3.55
C VAL A 155 -1.83 18.07 -3.66
N ASP A 156 -2.22 19.08 -2.89
CA ASP A 156 -3.51 19.75 -2.99
C ASP A 156 -3.38 20.92 -3.96
N THR A 157 -4.13 20.84 -5.07
CA THR A 157 -4.16 21.88 -6.11
C THR A 157 -5.28 22.90 -5.89
N GLY A 158 -6.07 22.77 -4.82
CA GLY A 158 -7.26 23.57 -4.57
C GLY A 158 -8.49 23.12 -5.37
N SER A 159 -8.33 22.35 -6.44
CA SER A 159 -9.41 21.71 -7.21
C SER A 159 -9.39 20.18 -7.14
N GLU A 160 -8.23 19.59 -6.88
CA GLU A 160 -8.04 18.14 -6.81
C GLU A 160 -6.83 17.77 -5.93
N TYR A 161 -6.82 16.51 -5.46
CA TYR A 161 -5.68 15.91 -4.78
C TYR A 161 -4.93 14.97 -5.72
N ILE A 162 -3.63 15.16 -5.83
CA ILE A 162 -2.72 14.21 -6.51
C ILE A 162 -2.02 13.39 -5.43
N TYR A 163 -2.23 12.07 -5.42
CA TYR A 163 -1.61 11.17 -4.45
C TYR A 163 -0.37 10.48 -5.03
N TYR A 164 0.68 10.41 -4.22
CA TYR A 164 1.94 9.78 -4.58
C TYR A 164 2.06 8.42 -3.91
N ILE A 165 2.35 7.40 -4.72
CA ILE A 165 2.39 6.01 -4.30
C ILE A 165 3.76 5.36 -4.55
N LYS A 166 4.15 4.47 -3.64
CA LYS A 166 5.26 3.52 -3.79
C LYS A 166 4.71 2.16 -4.13
N LYS A 167 5.34 1.52 -5.10
CA LYS A 167 4.82 0.33 -5.76
C LYS A 167 5.63 -0.87 -5.34
N SER A 168 5.00 -2.03 -5.18
CA SER A 168 5.73 -3.23 -4.81
C SER A 168 6.43 -3.90 -6.02
N ASN A 169 6.19 -3.48 -7.26
CA ASN A 169 6.88 -4.01 -8.46
C ASN A 169 7.77 -2.95 -9.14
N VAL A 170 8.85 -3.40 -9.78
CA VAL A 170 9.73 -2.58 -10.62
C VAL A 170 9.09 -2.30 -11.99
N ILE A 171 8.44 -3.30 -12.61
CA ILE A 171 7.88 -3.17 -13.98
C ILE A 171 6.35 -3.12 -13.94
N TRP A 172 5.77 -2.18 -14.69
CA TRP A 172 4.33 -2.09 -14.95
C TRP A 172 3.97 -2.92 -16.19
N SER A 173 3.21 -3.99 -16.02
CA SER A 173 2.28 -4.42 -17.06
C SER A 173 0.95 -3.68 -16.86
N ASN A 174 0.37 -3.19 -17.95
CA ASN A 174 -0.71 -2.20 -17.96
C ASN A 174 -1.91 -2.60 -17.07
N TYR A 175 -2.26 -1.71 -16.15
CA TYR A 175 -3.47 -1.80 -15.34
C TYR A 175 -4.59 -1.19 -16.20
N THR A 176 -5.68 -1.92 -16.46
CA THR A 176 -6.85 -1.47 -17.23
C THR A 176 -8.08 -1.37 -16.34
#